data_AF-A0A2G8STE1-F1
#
_entry.id   AF-A0A2G8STE1-F1
#
_cell.length_a   1.000
_cell.length_b   1.000
_cell.length_c   1.000
_cell.angle_alpha   90.00
_cell.angle_beta   90.00
_cell.angle_gamma   90.00
#
_symmetry.space_group_name_H-M   'P 1'
#
loop_
_entity.id
_entity.type
_entity.pdbx_description
1 polymer ?
#
loop_
_entity_poly.entity_id
_entity_poly.type
_entity_poly.pdbx_seq_one_letter_code
_entity_poly.pdbx_strand_id
1 'polypeptide(L)'
;MSLAAVLLRYALVSLVSSLLLVAAMPSFDGVTSWSSIGNLVPGLTHLEGLGPSTTQGTANHAPFYLSIGATRGNPGNVTMYRNKSPPLFYIHQNQLWHYHNDSTILPVNVHNTTRSAQLPLQMIADPALGGVPGGRWRWQATMLFYENGAQNNQGLFYSCADVNGLNGMFLFLQCSAPPPGCTPFTVHSFNSNRMV
;
A
#
# COMPACT_ATOMS: atom_id res chain seq x y z
N MET A 1 -52.13 -24.94 -43.06
CA MET A 1 -50.77 -24.34 -43.02
C MET A 1 -49.76 -25.43 -43.37
N SER A 2 -48.87 -25.20 -44.34
CA SER A 2 -47.84 -26.19 -44.70
C SER A 2 -46.81 -26.34 -43.57
N LEU A 3 -46.33 -27.56 -43.33
CA LEU A 3 -45.26 -27.89 -42.37
C LEU A 3 -44.03 -26.98 -42.55
N ALA A 4 -43.70 -26.63 -43.82
CA ALA A 4 -42.61 -25.74 -44.16
C ALA A 4 -42.77 -24.33 -43.56
N ALA A 5 -44.00 -23.82 -43.52
CA ALA A 5 -44.29 -22.49 -42.96
C ALA A 5 -44.14 -22.47 -41.43
N VAL A 6 -44.37 -23.60 -40.76
CA VAL A 6 -44.18 -23.73 -39.30
C VAL A 6 -42.69 -23.79 -38.96
N LEU A 7 -41.91 -24.60 -39.67
CA LEU A 7 -40.46 -24.72 -39.47
C LEU A 7 -39.72 -23.40 -39.70
N LEU A 8 -40.10 -22.64 -40.73
CA LEU A 8 -39.50 -21.32 -41.01
C LEU A 8 -39.75 -20.33 -39.86
N ARG A 9 -40.93 -20.36 -39.22
CA ARG A 9 -41.25 -19.50 -38.08
C ARG A 9 -40.40 -19.83 -36.86
N TYR A 10 -40.22 -21.12 -36.55
CA TYR A 10 -39.34 -21.54 -35.44
C TYR A 10 -37.88 -21.16 -35.68
N ALA A 11 -37.38 -21.32 -36.91
CA ALA A 11 -36.02 -20.91 -37.26
C ALA A 11 -35.81 -19.40 -37.07
N LEU A 12 -36.77 -18.57 -37.49
CA LEU A 12 -36.73 -17.12 -37.29
C LEU A 12 -36.75 -16.73 -35.80
N VAL A 13 -37.62 -17.36 -35.00
CA VAL A 13 -37.69 -17.09 -33.55
C VAL A 13 -36.39 -17.49 -32.85
N SER A 14 -35.81 -18.65 -33.20
CA SER A 14 -34.52 -19.09 -32.67
C SER A 14 -33.38 -18.13 -33.03
N LEU A 15 -33.33 -17.67 -34.28
CA LEU A 15 -32.32 -16.72 -34.74
C LEU A 15 -32.43 -15.39 -33.99
N VAL A 16 -33.64 -14.82 -33.89
CA VAL A 16 -33.89 -13.56 -33.17
C VAL A 16 -33.57 -13.70 -31.68
N SER A 17 -33.93 -14.82 -31.05
CA SER A 17 -33.62 -15.06 -29.63
C SER A 17 -32.11 -15.15 -29.37
N SER A 18 -31.33 -15.71 -30.30
CA SER A 18 -29.87 -15.79 -30.17
C SER A 18 -29.17 -14.42 -30.26
N LEU A 19 -29.71 -13.51 -31.07
CA LEU A 19 -29.19 -12.14 -31.21
C LEU A 19 -29.44 -11.29 -29.95
N LEU A 20 -30.54 -11.53 -29.23
CA LEU A 20 -30.84 -10.82 -27.98
C LEU A 20 -29.93 -11.23 -26.81
N LEU A 21 -29.38 -12.45 -26.82
CA LEU A 21 -28.43 -12.91 -25.78
C LEU A 21 -27.05 -12.26 -25.91
N VAL A 22 -26.63 -11.84 -27.11
CA VAL A 22 -25.33 -11.18 -27.33
C VAL A 22 -25.35 -9.72 -26.85
N ALA A 23 -26.50 -9.04 -26.95
CA ALA A 23 -26.66 -7.66 -26.49
C ALA A 23 -26.76 -7.51 -24.96
N ALA A 24 -26.89 -8.63 -24.23
CA ALA A 24 -26.94 -8.65 -22.76
C ALA A 24 -25.60 -8.95 -22.11
N MET A 25 -24.52 -9.15 -22.89
CA MET A 25 -23.19 -9.09 -22.31
C MET A 25 -22.96 -7.64 -21.85
N PRO A 26 -22.71 -7.39 -20.55
CA PRO A 26 -22.34 -6.06 -20.12
C PRO A 26 -21.08 -5.68 -20.90
N SER A 27 -21.22 -4.76 -21.86
CA SER A 27 -20.04 -4.14 -22.45
C SER A 27 -19.42 -3.35 -21.31
N PHE A 28 -18.16 -3.65 -20.99
CA PHE A 28 -17.37 -2.82 -20.09
C PHE A 28 -17.01 -1.47 -20.74
N ASP A 29 -17.81 -1.00 -21.71
CA ASP A 29 -17.72 0.31 -22.32
C ASP A 29 -18.03 1.35 -21.26
N GLY A 30 -17.03 2.13 -20.88
CA GLY A 30 -17.11 3.11 -19.80
C GLY A 30 -16.38 2.71 -18.52
N VAL A 31 -15.88 1.47 -18.40
CA VAL A 31 -14.82 1.18 -17.43
C VAL A 31 -13.50 1.69 -18.02
N THR A 32 -13.32 3.01 -18.03
CA THR A 32 -12.07 3.67 -18.45
C THR A 32 -11.14 3.95 -17.26
N SER A 33 -11.57 3.63 -16.04
CA SER A 33 -10.74 3.73 -14.84
C SER A 33 -9.93 2.44 -14.59
N TRP A 34 -9.24 1.94 -15.61
CA TRP A 34 -8.19 0.93 -15.43
C TRP A 34 -6.83 1.62 -15.33
N SER A 35 -6.70 2.61 -14.44
CA SER A 35 -5.43 3.32 -14.23
C SER A 35 -4.33 2.45 -13.61
N SER A 36 -4.58 1.15 -13.35
CA SER A 36 -3.58 0.24 -12.80
C SER A 36 -3.80 -1.25 -13.17
N ILE A 37 -3.99 -1.59 -14.46
CA ILE A 37 -3.69 -2.97 -14.93
C ILE A 37 -2.19 -3.27 -14.85
N GLY A 38 -1.36 -2.22 -14.79
CA GLY A 38 0.10 -2.34 -14.85
C GLY A 38 0.80 -2.78 -13.57
N ASN A 39 0.09 -2.99 -12.45
CA ASN A 39 0.73 -3.49 -11.24
C ASN A 39 0.71 -5.01 -11.23
N LEU A 40 1.75 -5.59 -11.83
CA LEU A 40 1.99 -7.05 -11.90
C LEU A 40 2.06 -7.73 -10.53
N VAL A 41 2.19 -6.95 -9.45
CA VAL A 41 2.25 -7.46 -8.08
C VAL A 41 0.92 -7.18 -7.37
N PRO A 42 0.14 -8.23 -7.02
CA PRO A 42 -1.08 -8.09 -6.25
C PRO A 42 -0.84 -7.39 -4.91
N GLY A 43 -1.72 -6.47 -4.54
CA GLY A 43 -1.64 -5.74 -3.26
C GLY A 43 -0.73 -4.50 -3.26
N LEU A 44 -0.24 -4.07 -4.42
CA LEU A 44 0.47 -2.79 -4.55
C LEU A 44 -0.44 -1.61 -4.21
N THR A 45 0.04 -0.76 -3.31
CA THR A 45 -0.69 0.42 -2.82
C THR A 45 0.25 1.51 -2.33
N HIS A 46 -0.19 2.75 -2.42
CA HIS A 46 0.45 3.85 -1.70
C HIS A 46 0.14 3.73 -0.21
N LEU A 47 1.08 4.16 0.63
CA LEU A 47 0.92 4.18 2.07
C LEU A 47 0.83 5.61 2.57
N GLU A 48 -0.28 5.96 3.21
CA GLU A 48 -0.56 7.30 3.72
C GLU A 48 -0.33 7.36 5.24
N GLY A 49 0.34 8.41 5.70
CA GLY A 49 0.48 8.71 7.12
C GLY A 49 -0.68 9.55 7.63
N LEU A 50 -1.35 9.10 8.69
CA LEU A 50 -2.39 9.84 9.41
C LEU A 50 -1.86 10.26 10.80
N GLY A 51 -1.72 11.56 11.01
CA GLY A 51 -1.30 12.15 12.27
C GLY A 51 -2.49 12.64 13.11
N PRO A 52 -2.24 13.05 14.38
CA PRO A 52 -3.29 13.51 15.30
C PRO A 52 -4.00 14.80 14.83
N SER A 53 -3.35 15.60 13.99
CA SER A 53 -3.88 16.85 13.44
C SER A 53 -4.33 16.74 11.98
N THR A 54 -4.38 15.53 11.42
CA THR A 54 -4.78 15.34 10.03
C THR A 54 -6.28 15.56 9.85
N THR A 55 -6.66 16.66 9.21
CA THR A 55 -8.04 16.99 8.84
C THR A 55 -8.46 16.25 7.57
N GLN A 56 -8.55 14.92 7.68
CA GLN A 56 -9.04 14.06 6.60
C GLN A 56 -10.44 14.54 6.17
N GLY A 57 -10.65 14.72 4.86
CA GLY A 57 -11.94 15.17 4.30
C GLY A 57 -12.11 16.68 4.14
N THR A 58 -11.10 17.50 4.48
CA THR A 58 -11.11 18.93 4.12
C THR A 58 -10.62 19.15 2.68
N ALA A 59 -11.17 20.13 1.97
CA ALA A 59 -10.86 20.41 0.56
C ALA A 59 -9.37 20.72 0.29
N ASN A 60 -8.61 21.08 1.33
CA ASN A 60 -7.18 21.39 1.26
C ASN A 60 -6.30 20.31 1.93
N HIS A 61 -6.84 19.14 2.25
CA HIS A 61 -6.05 18.02 2.78
C HIS A 61 -5.04 17.58 1.72
N ALA A 62 -3.76 17.72 2.04
CA ALA A 62 -2.69 17.15 1.22
C ALA A 62 -2.05 15.99 1.99
N PRO A 63 -2.26 14.75 1.54
CA PRO A 63 -1.81 13.56 2.25
C PRO A 63 -0.28 13.48 2.30
N PHE A 64 0.21 12.89 3.37
CA PHE A 64 1.60 12.54 3.52
C PHE A 64 1.77 11.07 3.16
N TYR A 65 2.75 10.75 2.32
CA TYR A 65 2.97 9.39 1.86
C TYR A 65 4.30 8.85 2.33
N LEU A 66 4.30 7.56 2.68
CA LEU A 66 5.51 6.80 2.93
C LEU A 66 6.38 6.90 1.67
N SER A 67 7.64 7.23 1.85
CA SER A 67 8.59 7.42 0.77
C SER A 67 10.00 7.04 1.18
N ILE A 68 10.90 6.90 0.22
CA ILE A 68 12.31 6.63 0.48
C ILE A 68 13.09 7.94 0.31
N GLY A 69 13.93 8.28 1.29
CA GLY A 69 14.72 9.51 1.32
C GLY A 69 15.95 9.51 0.40
N ALA A 70 16.11 8.46 -0.41
CA ALA A 70 17.21 8.34 -1.37
C ALA A 70 16.73 8.63 -2.81
N THR A 71 17.70 8.75 -3.71
CA THR A 71 17.42 8.81 -5.15
C THR A 71 16.74 7.52 -5.60
N ARG A 72 15.92 7.64 -6.64
CA ARG A 72 15.15 6.52 -7.22
C ARG A 72 16.03 5.31 -7.50
N GLY A 73 15.61 4.14 -7.03
CA GLY A 73 16.32 2.87 -7.17
C GLY A 73 17.40 2.60 -6.13
N ASN A 74 17.75 3.59 -5.29
CA ASN A 74 18.76 3.42 -4.26
C ASN A 74 18.17 3.12 -2.88
N PRO A 75 18.91 2.38 -2.05
CA PRO A 75 18.61 2.19 -0.63
C PRO A 75 18.53 3.51 0.12
N GLY A 76 17.69 3.57 1.14
CA GLY A 76 17.60 4.76 1.97
C GLY A 76 16.61 4.65 3.12
N ASN A 77 16.69 5.64 4.01
CA ASN A 77 15.77 5.77 5.13
C ASN A 77 14.34 5.92 4.60
N VAL A 78 13.40 5.23 5.24
CA VAL A 78 11.99 5.47 5.00
C VAL A 78 11.60 6.76 5.70
N THR A 79 10.90 7.63 4.99
CA THR A 79 10.48 8.95 5.45
C THR A 79 9.02 9.19 5.06
N MET A 80 8.49 10.33 5.50
CA MET A 80 7.11 10.72 5.25
C MET A 80 7.10 12.13 4.67
N TYR A 81 6.60 12.31 3.44
CA TYR A 81 6.48 13.63 2.83
C TYR A 81 5.34 13.70 1.82
N ARG A 82 4.97 14.92 1.43
CA ARG A 82 3.96 15.17 0.41
C ARG A 82 4.55 14.86 -0.96
N ASN A 83 4.06 13.81 -1.59
CA ASN A 83 4.52 13.38 -2.90
C ASN A 83 3.36 13.35 -3.90
N LYS A 84 3.52 14.01 -5.04
CA LYS A 84 2.52 13.98 -6.13
C LYS A 84 2.45 12.61 -6.81
N SER A 85 3.51 11.82 -6.71
CA SER A 85 3.62 10.47 -7.26
C SER A 85 4.18 9.55 -6.18
N PRO A 86 3.35 9.16 -5.20
CA PRO A 86 3.79 8.37 -4.06
C PRO A 86 4.25 6.98 -4.49
N PRO A 87 5.34 6.46 -3.90
CA PRO A 87 5.80 5.12 -4.22
C PRO A 87 4.78 4.05 -3.80
N LEU A 88 4.93 2.88 -4.40
CA LEU A 88 4.05 1.75 -4.16
C LEU A 88 4.73 0.77 -3.20
N PHE A 89 3.92 0.20 -2.32
CA PHE A 89 4.35 -0.81 -1.37
C PHE A 89 3.37 -1.98 -1.36
N TYR A 90 3.84 -3.14 -0.92
CA TYR A 90 3.01 -4.32 -0.72
C TYR A 90 3.62 -5.21 0.35
N ILE A 91 2.80 -6.07 0.95
CA ILE A 91 3.29 -7.11 1.87
C ILE A 91 3.26 -8.45 1.15
N HIS A 92 4.39 -9.16 1.18
CA HIS A 92 4.50 -10.52 0.69
C HIS A 92 5.33 -11.34 1.68
N GLN A 93 4.80 -12.49 2.11
CA GLN A 93 5.44 -13.38 3.09
C GLN A 93 5.90 -12.63 4.36
N ASN A 94 4.99 -11.84 4.96
CA ASN A 94 5.27 -11.07 6.18
C ASN A 94 6.37 -10.00 6.03
N GLN A 95 6.80 -9.69 4.81
CA GLN A 95 7.79 -8.66 4.51
C GLN A 95 7.12 -7.51 3.76
N LEU A 96 7.40 -6.27 4.17
CA LEU A 96 7.00 -5.07 3.43
C LEU A 96 8.04 -4.81 2.33
N TRP A 97 7.56 -4.58 1.12
CA TRP A 97 8.38 -4.34 -0.06
C TRP A 97 8.05 -2.97 -0.64
N HIS A 98 9.09 -2.24 -1.02
CA HIS A 98 9.01 -1.03 -1.81
C HIS A 98 9.17 -1.39 -3.28
N TYR A 99 8.13 -1.14 -4.07
CA TYR A 99 8.13 -1.35 -5.51
C TYR A 99 8.62 -0.09 -6.20
N HIS A 100 9.83 -0.15 -6.76
CA HIS A 100 10.40 0.96 -7.50
C HIS A 100 10.09 0.85 -9.00
N ASN A 101 10.33 -0.34 -9.58
CA ASN A 101 10.06 -0.72 -10.96
C ASN A 101 10.12 -2.26 -11.10
N ASP A 102 9.97 -2.78 -12.32
CA ASP A 102 10.00 -4.23 -12.59
C ASP A 102 11.35 -4.91 -12.28
N SER A 103 12.45 -4.14 -12.22
CA SER A 103 13.80 -4.66 -11.99
C SER A 103 14.35 -4.39 -10.60
N THR A 104 13.66 -3.59 -9.78
CA THR A 104 14.14 -3.11 -8.49
C THR A 104 12.98 -3.08 -7.50
N ILE A 105 13.02 -4.05 -6.60
CA ILE A 105 12.10 -4.16 -5.48
C ILE A 105 12.96 -4.27 -4.23
N LEU A 106 12.76 -3.36 -3.28
CA LEU A 106 13.59 -3.26 -2.09
C LEU A 106 12.79 -3.68 -0.87
N PRO A 107 13.27 -4.62 -0.03
CA PRO A 107 12.65 -4.88 1.26
C PRO A 107 12.76 -3.66 2.17
N VAL A 108 11.69 -3.38 2.89
CA VAL A 108 11.66 -2.39 3.97
C VAL A 108 11.99 -3.11 5.28
N ASN A 109 13.23 -2.94 5.73
CA ASN A 109 13.76 -3.53 6.94
C ASN A 109 13.59 -2.58 8.12
N VAL A 110 13.58 -3.15 9.32
CA VAL A 110 13.58 -2.39 10.58
C VAL A 110 14.92 -2.65 11.27
N HIS A 111 15.75 -1.63 11.41
CA HIS A 111 17.09 -1.73 12.00
C HIS A 111 17.11 -1.16 13.40
N ASN A 112 17.87 -1.81 14.29
CA ASN A 112 18.19 -1.24 15.59
C ASN A 112 19.19 -0.11 15.42
N THR A 113 18.74 1.12 15.70
CA THR A 113 19.57 2.32 15.63
C THR A 113 20.04 2.67 17.02
N THR A 114 21.10 2.00 17.49
CA THR A 114 21.74 2.29 18.79
C THR A 114 22.33 3.70 18.89
N ARG A 115 22.30 4.49 17.81
CA ARG A 115 22.82 5.87 17.76
C ARG A 115 22.00 6.87 18.57
N SER A 116 20.74 6.58 18.88
CA SER A 116 19.91 7.44 19.73
C SER A 116 19.24 6.60 20.82
N ALA A 117 19.53 6.91 22.09
CA ALA A 117 18.90 6.25 23.23
C ALA A 117 17.37 6.42 23.25
N GLN A 118 16.85 7.41 22.52
CA GLN A 118 15.43 7.73 22.46
C GLN A 118 14.70 7.10 21.26
N LEU A 119 15.40 6.59 20.24
CA LEU A 119 14.81 6.08 19.00
C LEU A 119 15.34 4.68 18.67
N PRO A 120 14.60 3.61 19.03
CA PRO A 120 15.17 2.27 19.05
C PRO A 120 15.22 1.63 17.66
N LEU A 121 14.17 1.79 16.86
CA LEU A 121 14.03 1.07 15.59
C LEU A 121 13.70 2.01 14.44
N GLN A 122 14.53 2.00 13.40
CA GLN A 122 14.36 2.81 12.19
C GLN A 122 13.98 1.94 10.99
N MET A 123 13.08 2.44 10.16
CA MET A 123 12.72 1.81 8.89
C MET A 123 13.66 2.26 7.76
N ILE A 124 14.20 1.28 7.02
CA ILE A 124 15.16 1.50 5.93
C ILE A 124 14.80 0.56 4.77
N ALA A 125 14.75 1.09 3.56
CA ALA A 125 14.68 0.26 2.35
C ALA A 125 16.11 -0.08 1.90
N ASP A 126 16.44 -1.36 1.79
CA ASP A 126 17.80 -1.85 1.53
C ASP A 126 17.78 -2.92 0.41
N PRO A 127 18.87 -3.22 -0.32
CA PRO A 127 18.86 -4.26 -1.35
C PRO A 127 18.80 -5.68 -0.77
N ALA A 128 19.22 -5.85 0.48
CA ALA A 128 19.27 -7.13 1.16
C ALA A 128 18.13 -7.24 2.17
N LEU A 129 17.62 -8.46 2.35
CA LEU A 129 16.76 -8.78 3.48
C LEU A 129 17.57 -8.66 4.77
N GLY A 130 17.02 -7.99 5.78
CA GLY A 130 17.72 -7.75 7.03
C GLY A 130 16.79 -7.22 8.12
N GLY A 131 17.37 -6.45 9.05
CA GLY A 131 16.65 -5.89 10.18
C GLY A 131 16.57 -6.81 11.40
N VAL A 132 15.66 -6.50 12.33
CA VAL A 132 15.52 -7.23 13.59
C VAL A 132 15.02 -8.67 13.32
N PRO A 133 15.73 -9.72 13.80
CA PRO A 133 15.29 -11.11 13.63
C PRO A 133 13.88 -11.35 14.19
N GLY A 134 13.08 -12.14 13.47
CA GLY A 134 11.70 -12.46 13.86
C GLY A 134 10.69 -11.33 13.61
N GLY A 135 11.14 -10.21 13.06
CA GLY A 135 10.28 -9.12 12.62
C GLY A 135 9.34 -9.50 11.50
N ARG A 136 8.09 -9.04 11.55
CA ARG A 136 7.11 -9.22 10.49
C ARG A 136 6.21 -8.01 10.30
N TRP A 137 5.84 -7.77 9.05
CA TRP A 137 4.86 -6.79 8.64
C TRP A 137 3.50 -7.43 8.45
N ARG A 138 2.44 -6.76 8.90
CA ARG A 138 1.06 -7.17 8.63
C ARG A 138 0.11 -6.00 8.49
N TRP A 139 -0.99 -6.25 7.79
CA TRP A 139 -2.16 -5.36 7.78
C TRP A 139 -3.11 -5.71 8.93
N GLN A 140 -3.69 -4.69 9.55
CA GLN A 140 -4.88 -4.81 10.40
C GLN A 140 -5.90 -3.79 9.92
N ALA A 141 -6.96 -4.27 9.26
CA ALA A 141 -7.80 -3.43 8.42
C ALA A 141 -6.92 -2.64 7.42
N THR A 142 -6.96 -1.32 7.44
CA THR A 142 -6.11 -0.47 6.57
C THR A 142 -4.76 -0.15 7.19
N MET A 143 -4.54 -0.42 8.48
CA MET A 143 -3.38 0.06 9.22
C MET A 143 -2.20 -0.93 9.18
N LEU A 144 -1.00 -0.40 9.00
CA LEU A 144 0.25 -1.17 8.95
C LEU A 144 0.77 -1.44 10.36
N PHE A 145 1.14 -2.68 10.64
CA PHE A 145 1.76 -3.10 11.89
C PHE A 145 3.10 -3.75 11.63
N TYR A 146 4.03 -3.53 12.55
CA TYR A 146 5.27 -4.29 12.69
C TYR A 146 5.23 -5.07 14.01
N GLU A 147 5.49 -6.37 13.93
CA GLU A 147 5.51 -7.27 15.08
C GLU A 147 6.85 -7.95 15.23
N ASN A 148 7.24 -8.23 16.47
CA ASN A 148 8.38 -9.07 16.79
C ASN A 148 8.03 -9.94 18.00
N GLY A 149 7.82 -11.23 17.77
CA GLY A 149 7.37 -12.17 18.80
C GLY A 149 6.03 -11.77 19.42
N ALA A 150 6.00 -11.56 20.73
CA ALA A 150 4.79 -11.13 21.47
C ALA A 150 4.57 -9.61 21.47
N GLN A 151 5.52 -8.84 20.93
CA GLN A 151 5.49 -7.38 20.92
C GLN A 151 5.11 -6.85 19.53
N ASN A 152 4.49 -5.66 19.49
CA ASN A 152 4.18 -4.97 18.24
C ASN A 152 4.20 -3.46 18.46
N ASN A 153 4.27 -2.71 17.36
CA ASN A 153 4.28 -1.25 17.43
C ASN A 153 2.91 -0.59 17.62
N GLN A 154 1.86 -1.38 17.81
CA GLN A 154 0.47 -0.90 17.91
C GLN A 154 0.01 -0.02 16.73
N GLY A 155 0.65 -0.18 15.57
CA GLY A 155 0.39 0.64 14.39
C GLY A 155 0.92 2.08 14.48
N LEU A 156 1.64 2.41 15.56
CA LEU A 156 2.20 3.74 15.81
C LEU A 156 3.62 3.85 15.25
N PHE A 157 3.85 4.95 14.54
CA PHE A 157 5.12 5.31 13.95
C PHE A 157 5.44 6.76 14.28
N TYR A 158 6.71 7.13 14.12
CA TYR A 158 7.22 8.44 14.49
C TYR A 158 8.07 9.01 13.36
N SER A 159 7.81 10.28 13.00
CA SER A 159 8.66 11.03 12.09
C SER A 159 9.56 11.89 12.96
N CYS A 160 10.86 11.63 12.90
CA CYS A 160 11.86 12.32 13.70
C CYS A 160 13.02 12.75 12.81
N ALA A 161 13.67 13.85 13.14
CA ALA A 161 14.99 14.13 12.58
C ALA A 161 16.01 13.14 13.18
N ASP A 162 16.84 12.56 12.33
CA ASP A 162 17.98 11.75 12.75
C ASP A 162 19.13 12.65 13.26
N VAL A 163 20.26 12.04 13.63
CA VAL A 163 21.46 12.76 14.09
C VAL A 163 22.07 13.72 13.06
N ASN A 164 21.70 13.57 11.78
CA ASN A 164 22.14 14.42 10.67
C ASN A 164 21.09 15.48 10.32
N GLY A 165 19.98 15.56 11.06
CA GLY A 165 18.85 16.45 10.77
C GLY A 165 17.94 15.97 9.64
N LEU A 166 18.13 14.74 9.13
CA LEU A 166 17.29 14.16 8.09
C LEU A 166 16.08 13.47 8.71
N ASN A 167 14.88 13.72 8.17
CA ASN A 167 13.68 13.04 8.64
C ASN A 167 13.74 11.54 8.35
N GLY A 168 13.53 10.72 9.36
CA GLY A 168 13.39 9.29 9.28
C GLY A 168 12.13 8.80 9.97
N MET A 169 11.72 7.60 9.62
CA MET A 169 10.58 6.92 10.22
C MET A 169 11.05 5.88 11.24
N PHE A 170 10.53 6.01 12.45
CA PHE A 170 10.90 5.20 13.61
C PHE A 170 9.68 4.52 14.21
N LEU A 171 9.90 3.44 14.95
CA LEU A 171 8.87 2.74 15.70
C LEU A 171 9.41 2.20 17.02
N PHE A 172 8.52 1.84 17.92
CA PHE A 172 8.82 1.16 19.18
C PHE A 172 7.99 -0.11 19.23
N LEU A 173 8.53 -1.21 19.78
CA LEU A 173 7.78 -2.45 20.01
C LEU A 173 6.99 -2.44 21.32
N GLN A 174 7.21 -1.42 22.15
CA GLN A 174 6.52 -1.20 23.41
C GLN A 174 6.04 0.26 23.44
N CYS A 175 4.85 0.51 23.98
CA CYS A 175 4.34 1.86 24.15
C CYS A 175 5.34 2.72 24.91
N SER A 176 5.70 3.84 24.32
CA SER A 176 6.52 4.88 24.95
C SER A 176 5.88 6.23 24.68
N ALA A 177 6.21 7.22 25.52
CA ALA A 177 5.85 8.59 25.21
C ALA A 177 6.56 9.02 23.91
N PRO A 178 5.91 9.82 23.04
CA PRO A 178 6.54 10.36 21.86
C PRO A 178 7.85 11.09 22.22
N PRO A 179 8.99 10.76 21.58
CA PRO A 179 10.23 11.46 21.86
C PRO A 179 10.15 12.96 21.52
N PRO A 180 10.93 13.82 22.19
CA PRO A 180 10.95 15.24 21.90
C PRO A 180 11.27 15.52 20.42
N GLY A 181 10.47 16.37 19.76
CA GLY A 181 10.67 16.72 18.35
C GLY A 181 10.17 15.69 17.34
N CYS A 182 9.60 14.56 17.80
CA CYS A 182 8.99 13.57 16.92
C CYS A 182 7.48 13.78 16.79
N THR A 183 6.96 13.52 15.58
CA THR A 183 5.51 13.54 15.33
C THR A 183 4.97 12.10 15.23
N PRO A 184 4.04 11.67 16.10
CA PRO A 184 3.42 10.36 16.01
C PRO A 184 2.38 10.33 14.88
N PHE A 185 2.26 9.20 14.20
CA PHE A 185 1.24 8.95 13.17
C PHE A 185 1.02 7.44 12.97
N THR A 186 -0.06 7.08 12.30
CA THR A 186 -0.35 5.73 11.83
C THR A 186 -0.16 5.64 10.31
N VAL A 187 0.18 4.46 9.79
CA VAL A 187 0.34 4.26 8.34
C VAL A 187 -0.79 3.40 7.81
N HIS A 188 -1.40 3.85 6.72
CA HIS A 188 -2.59 3.24 6.14
C HIS A 188 -2.46 2.92 4.65
N SER A 189 -3.09 1.83 4.24
CA SER A 189 -3.39 1.48 2.85
C SER A 189 -4.90 1.55 2.63
N PHE A 190 -5.35 2.47 1.78
CA PHE A 190 -6.77 2.62 1.45
C PHE A 190 -7.20 1.83 0.20
N ASN A 191 -6.24 1.26 -0.53
CA ASN A 191 -6.54 0.39 -1.68
C ASN A 191 -6.84 -1.07 -1.25
N SER A 192 -6.65 -1.39 0.04
CA SER A 192 -6.81 -2.74 0.61
C SER A 192 -8.26 -3.17 0.87
N ASN A 193 -9.27 -2.38 0.52
CA ASN A 193 -10.69 -2.72 0.73
C ASN A 193 -11.20 -3.90 -0.15
N ARG A 194 -10.31 -4.70 -0.75
CA ARG A 194 -10.68 -5.77 -1.70
C ARG A 194 -10.16 -7.17 -1.38
N MET A 195 -9.51 -7.40 -0.23
CA MET A 195 -9.08 -8.76 0.13
C MET A 195 -9.53 -9.10 1.56
N VAL A 196 -10.81 -9.45 1.67
CA VAL A 196 -11.32 -10.39 2.68
C VAL A 196 -11.73 -11.65 1.95
#